data_AF-A0A5D0IWT6-F1
#
_entry.id   AF-A0A5D0IWT6-F1
#
_cell.length_a   1.000
_cell.length_b   1.000
_cell.length_c   1.000
_cell.angle_alpha   90.00
_cell.angle_beta   90.00
_cell.angle_gamma   90.00
#
_symmetry.space_group_name_H-M   'P 1'
#
loop_
_entity.id
_entity.type
_entity.pdbx_description
1 polymer ?
#
loop_
_entity_poly.entity_id
_entity_poly.type
_entity_poly.pdbx_seq_one_letter_code
_entity_poly.pdbx_strand_id
1 'polypeptide(L)' 'NPYEALKGLTRTNEAINKDSISNFIDTLEVNNTIKDELKRITPSNYTGI' A
#
# COMPACT_ATOMS: atom_id res chain seq x y z
N ASN A 1 3.09 14.04 -0.02
CA ASN A 1 1.99 13.82 0.94
C ASN A 1 1.46 12.39 0.83
N PRO A 2 1.66 11.55 1.86
CA PRO A 2 1.25 10.13 1.85
C PRO A 2 -0.23 9.90 1.52
N TYR A 3 -1.10 10.78 2.00
CA TYR A 3 -2.53 10.73 1.74
C TYR A 3 -2.89 10.86 0.25
N GLU A 4 -2.25 11.80 -0.47
CA GLU A 4 -2.53 12.00 -1.90
C GLU A 4 -1.95 10.86 -2.77
N ALA A 5 -0.84 10.25 -2.37
CA ALA A 5 -0.32 9.05 -3.03
C ALA A 5 -1.32 7.88 -2.90
N LEU A 6 -1.85 7.62 -1.69
CA LEU A 6 -2.83 6.56 -1.45
C LEU A 6 -4.16 6.80 -2.17
N LYS A 7 -4.54 8.06 -2.35
CA LYS A 7 -5.74 8.44 -3.10
C LYS A 7 -5.64 8.10 -4.58
N GLY A 8 -4.42 8.05 -5.14
CA GLY A 8 -4.16 7.56 -6.49
C GLY A 8 -4.47 6.07 -6.64
N LEU A 9 -4.18 5.26 -5.62
CA LEU A 9 -4.45 3.83 -5.61
C LEU A 9 -5.96 3.52 -5.57
N THR A 10 -6.75 4.28 -4.82
CA THR A 10 -8.17 3.98 -4.59
C THR A 10 -9.12 4.57 -5.66
N ARG A 11 -8.59 5.32 -6.63
CA ARG A 11 -9.38 6.03 -7.65
C ARG A 11 -9.28 5.43 -9.06
N THR A 12 -8.87 4.17 -9.18
CA THR A 12 -8.74 3.48 -10.48
C THR A 12 -10.01 2.77 -10.94
N ASN A 13 -11.07 2.70 -10.10
CA ASN A 13 -12.25 1.84 -10.32
C ASN A 13 -11.90 0.34 -10.48
N GLU A 14 -10.70 -0.06 -10.11
CA GLU A 14 -10.26 -1.46 -10.13
C GLU A 14 -10.39 -2.09 -8.75
N ALA A 15 -10.56 -3.41 -8.72
CA ALA A 15 -10.56 -4.16 -7.48
C ALA A 15 -9.17 -4.08 -6.84
N ILE A 16 -9.09 -3.50 -5.64
CA ILE A 16 -7.86 -3.46 -4.87
C ILE A 16 -7.57 -4.87 -4.35
N ASN A 17 -6.50 -5.47 -4.85
CA ASN A 17 -6.02 -6.78 -4.45
C ASN A 17 -4.56 -6.68 -3.95
N LYS A 18 -4.00 -7.81 -3.53
CA LYS A 18 -2.63 -7.86 -3.00
C LYS A 18 -1.60 -7.33 -4.01
N ASP A 19 -1.76 -7.66 -5.28
CA ASP A 19 -0.81 -7.29 -6.34
C ASP A 19 -0.89 -5.78 -6.62
N SER A 20 -2.09 -5.20 -6.70
CA SER A 20 -2.26 -3.75 -6.87
C SER A 20 -1.67 -2.96 -5.71
N ILE A 21 -1.79 -3.46 -4.47
CA ILE A 21 -1.18 -2.83 -3.28
C ILE A 21 0.35 -2.95 -3.33
N SER A 22 0.89 -4.14 -3.65
CA SER A 22 2.34 -4.35 -3.72
C SER A 22 2.98 -3.45 -4.79
N ASN A 23 2.38 -3.40 -5.98
CA ASN A 23 2.85 -2.55 -7.08
C ASN A 23 2.84 -1.07 -6.67
N PHE A 24 1.80 -0.62 -5.97
CA PHE A 24 1.74 0.74 -5.46
C PHE A 24 2.86 1.04 -4.46
N ILE A 25 3.12 0.14 -3.51
CA ILE A 25 4.21 0.31 -2.52
C ILE A 25 5.57 0.43 -3.23
N ASP A 26 5.77 -0.29 -4.32
CA ASP A 26 7.01 -0.22 -5.09
C ASP A 26 7.24 1.15 -5.74
N THR A 27 6.17 1.88 -6.10
CA THR A 27 6.25 3.25 -6.63
C THR A 27 6.62 4.32 -5.59
N LEU A 28 6.59 4.00 -4.30
CA LEU A 28 6.87 4.98 -3.25
C LEU A 28 8.38 5.31 -3.19
N GLU A 29 8.72 6.59 -3.12
CA GLU A 29 10.10 7.07 -2.89
C GLU A 29 10.44 7.03 -1.39
N VAL A 30 10.44 5.82 -0.82
CA VAL A 30 10.78 5.54 0.58
C VAL A 30 11.81 4.43 0.68
N ASN A 31 12.47 4.31 1.82
CA ASN A 31 13.48 3.28 2.07
C ASN A 31 12.91 1.87 1.90
N ASN A 32 13.74 0.94 1.41
CA ASN A 32 13.33 -0.44 1.18
C ASN A 32 12.82 -1.12 2.46
N THR A 33 13.42 -0.83 3.62
CA THR A 33 12.94 -1.32 4.91
C THR A 33 11.49 -0.93 5.20
N ILE A 34 11.10 0.30 4.85
CA ILE A 34 9.72 0.76 4.99
C ILE A 34 8.80 0.06 3.97
N LYS A 35 9.26 -0.15 2.73
CA LYS A 35 8.50 -0.92 1.73
C LYS A 35 8.24 -2.35 2.19
N ASP A 36 9.23 -2.99 2.79
CA ASP A 36 9.12 -4.37 3.29
C ASP A 36 8.14 -4.45 4.47
N GLU A 37 8.17 -3.48 5.38
CA GLU A 37 7.18 -3.37 6.46
C GLU A 37 5.76 -3.18 5.91
N LEU A 38 5.57 -2.28 4.94
CA LEU A 38 4.27 -2.04 4.31
C LEU A 38 3.74 -3.29 3.60
N LYS A 39 4.59 -4.05 2.90
CA LYS A 39 4.21 -5.29 2.20
C LYS A 39 3.81 -6.43 3.14
N ARG A 40 4.21 -6.37 4.42
CA ARG A 40 3.79 -7.34 5.44
C ARG A 40 2.41 -7.03 6.01
N ILE A 41 1.87 -5.83 5.79
CA ILE A 41 0.52 -5.48 6.22
C ILE A 41 -0.50 -6.25 5.38
N THR A 42 -1.46 -6.86 6.05
CA THR A 42 -2.57 -7.61 5.46
C THR A 42 -3.86 -7.21 6.17
N PRO A 43 -5.04 -7.39 5.54
CA PRO A 43 -6.31 -7.12 6.20
C PRO A 43 -6.46 -7.82 7.55
N SER A 44 -5.86 -9.01 7.69
CA SER A 44 -5.92 -9.83 8.91
C SER A 44 -5.04 -9.33 10.05
N ASN A 45 -3.95 -8.59 9.77
CA ASN A 45 -3.02 -8.09 10.79
C ASN A 45 -3.11 -6.58 11.01
N TYR A 46 -3.92 -5.88 10.22
CA TYR A 46 -4.21 -4.45 10.38
C TYR A 46 -5.48 -4.24 11.23
N THR A 47 -5.48 -4.77 12.46
CA THR A 47 -6.66 -4.79 13.36
C THR A 47 -6.64 -3.72 14.46
N GLY A 48 -5.47 -3.17 14.78
CA GLY A 48 -5.32 -2.05 15.72
C GLY A 48 -5.56 -2.37 17.20
N ILE A 49 -5.57 -3.66 17.57
CA ILE A 49 -5.78 -4.17 18.93
C ILE A 49 -4.45 -4.22 19.70
#